data_AF-A0A1F6ES48-F1
#
_entry.id   AF-A0A1F6ES48-F1
#
_cell.length_a   1.000
_cell.length_b   1.000
_cell.length_c   1.000
_cell.angle_alpha   90.00
_cell.angle_beta   90.00
_cell.angle_gamma   90.00
#
_symmetry.space_group_name_H-M   'P 1'
#
loop_
_entity.id
_entity.type
_entity.pdbx_description
1 polymer ?
#
loop_
_entity_poly.entity_id
_entity_poly.type
_entity_poly.pdbx_seq_one_letter_code
_entity_poly.pdbx_strand_id
1 'polypeptide(L)'
;MTATTTTDAIVQVGALATEYSLTIWNFAGDSLIIIVPVLIFFAFARSEGRGPFVAVLLSFYCAYALYLTFPYASFLPTAPALTALLAQVGLYFALTLVFYLILRRVVVSDFLYIGILGLIILSFLATAFLIALAYHIFPVAAVYNFTPALDALFAAKAYFWWWFAAPAIGLFFLAR
;
A
#
# COMPACT_ATOMS: atom_id res chain seq x y z
N MET A 1 -44.64 -8.85 -28.86
CA MET A 1 -43.20 -8.79 -29.19
C MET A 1 -42.93 -7.40 -29.77
N THR A 2 -42.56 -6.45 -28.92
CA THR A 2 -42.20 -5.08 -29.34
C THR A 2 -40.82 -5.12 -29.96
N ALA A 3 -40.73 -4.74 -31.24
CA ALA A 3 -39.46 -4.70 -31.96
C ALA A 3 -38.54 -3.65 -31.32
N THR A 4 -37.40 -4.08 -30.80
CA THR A 4 -36.31 -3.21 -30.35
C THR A 4 -35.91 -2.33 -31.52
N THR A 5 -36.07 -1.02 -31.39
CA THR A 5 -35.71 -0.12 -32.50
C THR A 5 -34.19 -0.03 -32.60
N THR A 6 -33.65 0.23 -33.79
CA THR A 6 -32.20 0.37 -34.00
C THR A 6 -31.60 1.46 -33.11
N THR A 7 -32.39 2.46 -32.72
CA THR A 7 -32.03 3.49 -31.75
C THR A 7 -31.81 2.93 -30.35
N ASP A 8 -32.68 2.02 -29.87
CA ASP A 8 -32.52 1.37 -28.56
C ASP A 8 -31.25 0.51 -28.50
N ALA A 9 -30.93 -0.18 -29.59
CA ALA A 9 -29.70 -0.97 -29.70
C ALA A 9 -28.44 -0.09 -29.63
N ILE A 10 -28.43 1.08 -30.28
CA ILE A 10 -27.29 2.01 -30.24
C ILE A 10 -27.12 2.63 -28.86
N VAL A 11 -28.22 2.99 -28.19
CA VAL A 11 -28.20 3.50 -26.81
C VAL A 11 -27.68 2.43 -25.84
N GLN A 12 -28.10 1.17 -26.02
CA GLN A 12 -27.61 0.06 -25.20
C GLN A 12 -26.11 -0.20 -25.42
N VAL A 13 -25.63 -0.16 -26.66
CA VAL A 13 -24.18 -0.28 -26.95
C VAL A 13 -23.40 0.89 -26.35
N GLY A 14 -23.92 2.12 -26.42
CA GLY A 14 -23.31 3.28 -25.79
C GLY A 14 -23.22 3.15 -24.26
N ALA A 15 -24.30 2.68 -23.61
CA ALA A 15 -24.33 2.43 -22.18
C ALA A 15 -23.31 1.36 -21.77
N LEU A 16 -23.27 0.23 -22.49
CA LEU A 16 -22.30 -0.84 -22.27
C LEU A 16 -20.86 -0.34 -22.46
N ALA A 17 -20.58 0.36 -23.56
CA ALA A 17 -19.24 0.90 -23.83
C ALA A 17 -18.78 1.88 -22.75
N THR A 18 -19.70 2.70 -22.21
CA THR A 18 -19.40 3.65 -21.13
C THR A 18 -19.12 2.91 -19.82
N GLU A 19 -19.91 1.87 -19.50
CA GLU A 19 -19.72 1.04 -18.30
C GLU A 19 -18.39 0.26 -18.33
N TYR A 20 -18.06 -0.36 -19.47
CA TYR A 20 -16.77 -1.05 -19.66
C TYR A 20 -15.59 -0.08 -19.59
N SER A 21 -15.71 1.10 -20.21
CA SER A 21 -14.65 2.12 -20.18
C SER A 21 -14.37 2.60 -18.76
N LEU A 22 -15.41 2.93 -17.98
CA LEU A 22 -15.26 3.36 -16.58
C LEU A 22 -14.65 2.25 -15.70
N THR A 23 -15.02 0.99 -15.95
CA THR A 23 -14.45 -0.16 -15.24
C THR A 23 -12.95 -0.31 -15.50
N ILE A 24 -12.52 -0.18 -16.77
CA ILE A 24 -11.11 -0.29 -17.15
C ILE A 24 -10.30 0.86 -16.55
N TRP A 25 -10.82 2.08 -16.54
CA TRP A 25 -10.12 3.24 -15.95
C TRP A 25 -9.94 3.11 -14.45
N ASN A 26 -10.97 2.66 -13.73
CA ASN A 26 -10.88 2.43 -12.30
C ASN A 26 -9.91 1.30 -11.96
N PHE A 27 -9.95 0.21 -12.74
CA PHE A 27 -8.98 -0.88 -12.60
C PHE A 27 -7.54 -0.43 -12.86
N ALA A 28 -7.33 0.39 -13.90
CA ALA A 28 -6.02 0.95 -14.21
C ALA A 28 -5.52 1.86 -13.08
N GLY A 29 -6.39 2.71 -12.53
CA GLY A 29 -6.07 3.58 -11.38
C GLY A 29 -5.61 2.79 -10.15
N ASP A 30 -6.39 1.79 -9.74
CA ASP A 30 -6.06 0.94 -8.59
C ASP A 30 -4.80 0.11 -8.81
N SER A 31 -4.58 -0.37 -10.04
CA SER A 31 -3.36 -1.09 -10.38
C SER A 31 -2.11 -0.22 -10.22
N LEU A 32 -2.18 1.08 -10.51
CA LEU A 32 -1.07 2.01 -10.33
C LEU A 32 -0.75 2.22 -8.85
N ILE A 33 -1.75 2.25 -7.98
CA ILE A 33 -1.58 2.37 -6.52
C ILE A 33 -0.77 1.20 -5.96
N ILE A 34 -0.84 0.02 -6.58
CA ILE A 34 -0.02 -1.14 -6.20
C ILE A 34 1.32 -1.15 -6.95
N ILE A 35 1.30 -1.00 -8.27
CA ILE A 35 2.48 -1.18 -9.13
C ILE A 35 3.54 -0.15 -8.79
N VAL A 36 3.17 1.12 -8.57
CA VAL A 36 4.13 2.19 -8.30
C VAL A 36 4.93 1.94 -7.02
N PRO A 37 4.31 1.68 -5.83
CA PRO A 37 5.07 1.35 -4.63
C PRO A 37 5.87 0.06 -4.76
N VAL A 38 5.36 -0.97 -5.44
CA VAL A 38 6.12 -2.22 -5.68
C VAL A 38 7.40 -1.94 -6.46
N LEU A 39 7.32 -1.15 -7.52
CA LEU A 39 8.49 -0.76 -8.31
C LEU A 39 9.46 0.08 -7.50
N ILE A 40 8.97 1.00 -6.66
CA ILE A 40 9.81 1.81 -5.76
C ILE A 40 10.57 0.91 -4.78
N PHE A 41 9.89 0.01 -4.08
CA PHE A 41 10.53 -0.90 -3.14
C PHE A 41 11.50 -1.86 -3.83
N PHE A 42 11.14 -2.36 -4.99
CA PHE A 42 11.99 -3.26 -5.76
C PHE A 42 13.26 -2.54 -6.25
N ALA A 43 13.13 -1.33 -6.79
CA ALA A 43 14.26 -0.51 -7.22
C ALA A 43 15.16 -0.16 -6.04
N PHE A 44 14.58 0.23 -4.90
CA PHE A 44 15.30 0.53 -3.67
C PHE A 44 16.08 -0.69 -3.13
N ALA A 45 15.43 -1.85 -3.06
CA ALA A 45 16.06 -3.09 -2.62
C ALA A 45 17.21 -3.53 -3.54
N ARG A 46 17.10 -3.21 -4.84
CA ARG A 46 18.17 -3.45 -5.82
C ARG A 46 19.34 -2.49 -5.67
N SER A 47 19.11 -1.20 -5.39
CA SER A 47 20.16 -0.18 -5.35
C SER A 47 20.93 -0.15 -4.03
N GLU A 48 20.24 -0.24 -2.89
CA GLU A 48 20.86 -0.14 -1.56
C GLU A 48 21.25 -1.52 -1.00
N GLY A 49 20.80 -2.60 -1.65
CA GLY A 49 21.04 -3.96 -1.22
C GLY A 49 20.06 -4.45 -0.15
N ARG A 50 20.34 -5.63 0.39
CA ARG A 50 19.38 -6.39 1.21
C ARG A 50 19.25 -5.87 2.64
N GLY A 51 20.36 -5.49 3.26
CA GLY A 51 20.36 -4.99 4.64
C GLY A 51 19.52 -3.73 4.82
N PRO A 52 19.72 -2.68 4.01
CA PRO A 52 18.88 -1.49 4.06
C PRO A 52 17.40 -1.79 3.77
N PHE A 53 17.09 -2.76 2.92
CA PHE A 53 15.69 -3.15 2.69
C PHE A 53 15.04 -3.78 3.92
N VAL A 54 15.75 -4.67 4.63
CA VAL A 54 15.29 -5.21 5.92
C VAL A 54 15.12 -4.09 6.94
N ALA A 55 16.04 -3.11 6.97
CA ALA A 55 15.94 -1.95 7.85
C ALA A 55 14.70 -1.09 7.55
N VAL A 56 14.31 -0.91 6.29
CA VAL A 56 13.05 -0.23 5.90
C VAL A 56 11.83 -1.00 6.38
N LEU A 57 11.82 -2.33 6.22
CA LEU A 57 10.70 -3.14 6.69
C LEU A 57 10.55 -3.05 8.21
N LEU A 58 11.65 -3.20 8.94
CA LEU A 58 11.69 -3.02 10.39
C LEU A 58 11.26 -1.60 10.82
N SER A 59 11.68 -0.58 10.08
CA SER A 59 11.33 0.80 10.42
C SER A 59 9.83 1.08 10.31
N PHE A 60 9.12 0.43 9.38
CA PHE A 60 7.66 0.51 9.34
C PHE A 60 7.01 -0.04 10.61
N TYR A 61 7.46 -1.19 11.11
CA TYR A 61 6.93 -1.77 12.35
C TYR A 61 7.22 -0.88 13.56
N CYS A 62 8.46 -0.37 13.67
CA CYS A 62 8.84 0.53 14.76
C CYS A 62 8.06 1.85 14.72
N ALA A 63 7.92 2.44 13.54
CA ALA A 63 7.16 3.67 13.34
C ALA A 63 5.68 3.45 13.67
N TYR A 64 5.10 2.33 13.27
CA TYR A 64 3.71 1.98 13.60
C TYR A 64 3.50 1.84 15.11
N ALA A 65 4.37 1.11 15.81
CA ALA A 65 4.27 0.95 17.27
C ALA A 65 4.34 2.30 17.99
N LEU A 66 5.25 3.18 17.55
CA LEU A 66 5.40 4.51 18.13
C LEU A 66 4.22 5.43 17.79
N TYR A 67 3.71 5.36 16.55
CA TYR A 67 2.54 6.11 16.09
C TYR A 67 1.28 5.77 16.90
N LEU A 68 1.09 4.51 17.30
CA LEU A 68 -0.03 4.10 18.15
C LEU A 68 0.12 4.50 19.62
N THR A 69 1.36 4.46 20.13
CA THR A 69 1.61 4.66 21.57
C THR A 69 1.60 6.13 21.95
N PHE A 70 2.11 7.00 21.09
CA PHE A 70 2.19 8.42 21.38
C PHE A 70 0.98 9.17 20.79
N PRO A 71 0.38 10.12 21.53
CA PRO A 71 -0.79 10.87 21.09
C PRO A 71 -0.42 11.97 20.07
N TYR A 72 0.47 11.70 19.11
CA TYR A 72 0.81 12.69 18.08
C TYR A 72 -0.38 13.04 17.19
N ALA A 73 -1.32 12.10 17.02
CA ALA A 73 -2.54 12.31 16.25
C ALA A 73 -3.41 13.45 16.79
N SER A 74 -3.41 13.74 18.10
CA SER A 74 -4.21 14.82 18.66
C SER A 74 -3.67 16.21 18.34
N PHE A 75 -2.40 16.32 17.95
CA PHE A 75 -1.77 17.58 17.54
C PHE A 75 -1.90 17.84 16.03
N LEU A 76 -2.39 16.88 15.27
CA LEU A 76 -2.54 17.01 13.82
C LEU A 76 -3.89 17.65 13.47
N PRO A 77 -3.95 18.43 12.39
CA PRO A 77 -5.21 18.97 11.90
C PRO A 77 -6.15 17.83 11.50
N THR A 78 -7.41 17.95 11.92
CA THR A 78 -8.47 16.96 11.62
C THR A 78 -9.32 17.35 10.42
N ALA A 79 -9.21 18.59 9.94
CA ALA A 79 -9.89 19.10 8.75
C ALA A 79 -9.04 20.15 8.02
N PRO A 80 -9.17 20.30 6.69
CA PRO A 80 -9.89 19.44 5.73
C PRO A 80 -9.38 17.98 5.66
N ALA A 81 -10.19 17.05 5.14
CA ALA A 81 -9.84 15.61 5.11
C ALA A 81 -8.49 15.32 4.42
N LEU A 82 -8.20 16.05 3.34
CA LEU A 82 -6.92 15.93 2.62
C LEU A 82 -5.73 16.38 3.48
N THR A 83 -5.84 17.50 4.20
CA THR A 83 -4.74 17.98 5.05
C THR A 83 -4.52 17.07 6.25
N ALA A 84 -5.59 16.52 6.81
CA ALA A 84 -5.52 15.53 7.88
C ALA A 84 -4.79 14.25 7.44
N LEU A 85 -5.14 13.73 6.26
CA LEU A 85 -4.47 12.57 5.68
C LEU A 85 -2.99 12.85 5.41
N LEU A 86 -2.66 13.96 4.76
CA LEU A 86 -1.27 14.31 4.45
C LEU A 86 -0.44 14.54 5.72
N ALA A 87 -1.02 15.11 6.77
CA ALA A 87 -0.35 15.33 8.04
C ALA A 87 -0.07 14.01 8.77
N GLN A 88 -1.04 13.08 8.80
CA GLN A 88 -0.86 11.76 9.42
C GLN A 88 0.13 10.88 8.65
N VAL A 89 0.00 10.82 7.33
CA VAL A 89 0.93 10.09 6.46
C VAL A 89 2.33 10.71 6.54
N GLY A 90 2.42 12.04 6.55
CA GLY A 90 3.68 12.77 6.66
C GLY A 90 4.38 12.50 8.00
N LEU A 91 3.65 12.51 9.11
CA LEU A 91 4.18 12.14 10.42
C LEU A 91 4.68 10.70 10.43
N TYR A 92 3.87 9.75 9.96
CA TYR A 92 4.25 8.34 9.91
C TYR A 92 5.49 8.13 9.03
N PHE A 93 5.56 8.80 7.89
CA PHE A 93 6.71 8.76 7.00
C PHE A 93 7.96 9.37 7.65
N ALA A 94 7.83 10.49 8.36
CA ALA A 94 8.93 11.10 9.11
C ALA A 94 9.45 10.16 10.21
N LEU A 95 8.56 9.52 10.97
CA LEU A 95 8.93 8.51 11.96
C LEU A 95 9.63 7.31 11.32
N THR A 96 9.07 6.81 10.22
CA THR A 96 9.68 5.72 9.44
C THR A 96 11.08 6.07 8.97
N LEU A 97 11.29 7.30 8.48
CA LEU A 97 12.58 7.78 8.03
C LEU A 97 13.58 7.87 9.19
N VAL A 98 13.18 8.40 10.34
CA VAL A 98 14.03 8.44 11.54
C VAL A 98 14.44 7.03 11.96
N PHE A 99 13.49 6.10 12.08
CA PHE A 99 13.80 4.71 12.42
C PHE A 99 14.66 4.03 11.36
N TYR A 100 14.43 4.30 10.07
CA TYR A 100 15.25 3.78 8.98
C TYR A 100 16.68 4.27 9.07
N LEU A 101 16.93 5.57 9.33
CA LEU A 101 18.28 6.11 9.47
C LEU A 101 19.04 5.48 10.64
N ILE A 102 18.35 5.20 11.75
CA ILE A 102 18.92 4.50 12.90
C ILE A 102 19.21 3.04 12.55
N LEU A 103 18.21 2.31 12.05
CA LEU A 103 18.30 0.88 11.74
C LEU A 103 19.30 0.61 10.62
N ARG A 104 19.46 1.49 9.63
CA ARG A 104 20.46 1.35 8.57
C ARG A 104 21.88 1.25 9.14
N ARG A 105 22.16 1.89 10.28
CA ARG A 105 23.48 1.81 10.94
C ARG A 105 23.65 0.57 11.82
N VAL A 106 22.55 0.03 12.33
CA VAL A 106 22.56 -1.11 13.28
C VAL A 106 22.43 -2.45 12.56
N VAL A 107 21.65 -2.49 11.49
CA VAL A 107 21.35 -3.69 10.71
C VAL A 107 22.47 -3.93 9.70
N VAL A 108 23.47 -4.70 10.10
CA VAL A 108 24.56 -5.17 9.24
C VAL A 108 24.17 -6.52 8.66
N SER A 109 23.41 -6.53 7.57
CA SER A 109 22.90 -7.78 6.96
C SER A 109 23.83 -8.37 5.91
N ASP A 110 25.12 -8.52 6.23
CA ASP A 110 26.07 -9.17 5.32
C ASP A 110 25.78 -10.67 5.09
N PHE A 111 24.90 -11.25 5.91
CA PHE A 111 24.60 -12.69 5.88
C PHE A 111 23.28 -13.07 5.19
N LEU A 112 22.47 -12.11 4.73
CA LEU A 112 21.19 -12.44 4.09
C LEU A 112 21.36 -12.65 2.57
N TYR A 113 21.02 -13.85 2.08
CA TYR A 113 20.84 -14.13 0.66
C TYR A 113 19.36 -14.17 0.26
N ILE A 114 18.91 -13.10 -0.39
CA ILE A 114 17.59 -13.01 -1.02
C ILE A 114 17.76 -12.97 -2.53
N GLY A 115 17.20 -13.97 -3.24
CA GLY A 115 17.19 -14.00 -4.71
C GLY A 115 16.27 -12.92 -5.30
N ILE A 116 16.39 -12.65 -6.61
CA ILE A 116 15.59 -11.61 -7.28
C ILE A 116 14.07 -11.85 -7.17
N LEU A 117 13.63 -13.11 -7.26
CA LEU A 117 12.24 -13.48 -7.04
C LEU A 117 11.79 -13.19 -5.60
N GLY A 118 12.68 -13.44 -4.63
CA GLY A 118 12.42 -13.10 -3.23
C GLY A 118 12.29 -11.59 -3.03
N LEU A 119 13.09 -10.78 -3.72
CA LEU A 119 12.95 -9.33 -3.68
C LEU A 119 11.64 -8.83 -4.29
N ILE A 120 11.20 -9.42 -5.41
CA ILE A 120 9.90 -9.07 -6.03
C ILE A 120 8.76 -9.40 -5.07
N ILE A 121 8.74 -10.62 -4.52
CA ILE A 121 7.72 -11.05 -3.56
C ILE A 121 7.75 -10.13 -2.33
N LEU A 122 8.92 -9.89 -1.76
CA LEU A 122 9.04 -9.09 -0.55
C LEU A 122 8.66 -7.62 -0.78
N SER A 123 8.93 -7.07 -1.97
CA SER A 123 8.47 -5.72 -2.38
C SER A 123 6.94 -5.67 -2.51
N PHE A 124 6.34 -6.71 -3.09
CA PHE A 124 4.88 -6.84 -3.13
C PHE A 124 4.26 -6.92 -1.74
N LEU A 125 4.83 -7.74 -0.85
CA LEU A 125 4.40 -7.85 0.55
C LEU A 125 4.54 -6.52 1.29
N ALA A 126 5.65 -5.79 1.10
CA ALA A 126 5.87 -4.46 1.68
C ALA A 126 4.81 -3.45 1.23
N THR A 127 4.47 -3.45 -0.06
CA THR A 127 3.39 -2.62 -0.60
C THR A 127 2.04 -3.00 -0.02
N ALA A 128 1.71 -4.30 0.03
CA ALA A 128 0.44 -4.76 0.59
C ALA A 128 0.29 -4.37 2.07
N PHE A 129 1.38 -4.44 2.84
CA PHE A 129 1.46 -3.92 4.19
C PHE A 129 1.12 -2.42 4.26
N LEU A 130 1.74 -1.59 3.41
CA LEU A 130 1.47 -0.15 3.41
C LEU A 130 0.03 0.18 3.02
N ILE A 131 -0.53 -0.54 2.06
CA ILE A 131 -1.92 -0.38 1.65
C ILE A 131 -2.85 -0.77 2.79
N ALA A 132 -2.62 -1.91 3.45
CA ALA A 132 -3.41 -2.32 4.61
C ALA A 132 -3.35 -1.28 5.74
N LEU A 133 -2.18 -0.70 5.99
CA LEU A 133 -2.01 0.38 6.96
C LEU A 133 -2.79 1.64 6.54
N ALA A 134 -2.78 1.96 5.24
CA ALA A 134 -3.53 3.07 4.68
C ALA A 134 -5.05 2.90 4.86
N TYR A 135 -5.59 1.70 4.67
CA TYR A 135 -7.02 1.42 4.87
C TYR A 135 -7.49 1.51 6.32
N HIS A 136 -6.67 1.05 7.26
CA HIS A 136 -7.10 0.86 8.64
C HIS A 136 -6.66 1.95 9.61
N ILE A 137 -5.56 2.64 9.32
CA ILE A 137 -4.95 3.62 10.23
C ILE A 137 -5.16 5.04 9.73
N PHE A 138 -5.15 5.27 8.42
CA PHE A 138 -5.31 6.59 7.83
C PHE A 138 -6.73 6.79 7.26
N PRO A 139 -7.27 8.02 7.27
CA PRO A 139 -8.61 8.32 6.76
C PRO A 139 -8.64 8.41 5.23
N VAL A 140 -8.11 7.39 4.53
CA VAL A 140 -7.95 7.40 3.06
C VAL A 140 -9.29 7.34 2.34
N ALA A 141 -10.25 6.62 2.88
CA ALA A 141 -11.61 6.53 2.34
C ALA A 141 -12.33 7.90 2.29
N ALA A 142 -11.90 8.88 3.09
CA ALA A 142 -12.45 10.24 3.04
C ALA A 142 -11.91 11.07 1.86
N VAL A 143 -10.84 10.60 1.21
CA VAL A 143 -10.13 11.32 0.13
C VAL A 143 -10.22 10.55 -1.20
N TYR A 144 -10.19 9.22 -1.16
CA TYR A 144 -10.21 8.37 -2.33
C TYR A 144 -11.12 7.16 -2.14
N ASN A 145 -12.00 6.90 -3.10
CA ASN A 145 -12.84 5.71 -3.13
C ASN A 145 -12.15 4.65 -3.98
N PHE A 146 -11.73 3.57 -3.34
CA PHE A 146 -11.11 2.44 -4.04
C PHE A 146 -12.14 1.59 -4.76
N THR A 147 -11.70 0.74 -5.69
CA THR A 147 -12.61 -0.23 -6.32
C THR A 147 -13.05 -1.31 -5.35
N PRO A 148 -14.21 -1.94 -5.61
CA PRO A 148 -14.69 -3.08 -4.80
C PRO A 148 -13.69 -4.23 -4.67
N ALA A 149 -12.77 -4.38 -5.64
CA ALA A 149 -11.75 -5.43 -5.61
C ALA A 149 -10.68 -5.16 -4.54
N LEU A 150 -10.20 -3.92 -4.41
CA LEU A 150 -9.27 -3.56 -3.34
C LEU A 150 -9.96 -3.55 -1.97
N ASP A 151 -11.20 -3.05 -1.90
CA ASP A 151 -11.98 -3.08 -0.68
C ASP A 151 -12.16 -4.51 -0.16
N ALA A 152 -12.44 -5.47 -1.05
CA ALA A 152 -12.58 -6.88 -0.67
C ALA A 152 -11.30 -7.47 -0.06
N LEU A 153 -10.12 -6.99 -0.45
CA LEU A 153 -8.83 -7.48 0.01
C LEU A 153 -8.30 -6.75 1.26
N PHE A 154 -8.53 -5.44 1.36
CA PHE A 154 -7.88 -4.57 2.35
C PHE A 154 -8.85 -3.88 3.32
N ALA A 155 -10.15 -3.79 3.03
CA ALA A 155 -11.09 -3.13 3.95
C ALA A 155 -11.52 -4.04 5.12
N ALA A 156 -11.46 -5.37 4.93
CA ALA A 156 -11.86 -6.32 5.96
C ALA A 156 -10.84 -6.37 7.11
N LYS A 157 -11.25 -5.96 8.31
CA LYS A 157 -10.40 -5.97 9.53
C LYS A 157 -9.76 -7.32 9.84
N ALA A 158 -10.41 -8.43 9.46
CA ALA A 158 -9.87 -9.77 9.65
C ALA A 158 -8.58 -10.02 8.84
N TYR A 159 -8.40 -9.36 7.70
CA TYR A 159 -7.21 -9.50 6.85
C TYR A 159 -6.10 -8.52 7.21
N PHE A 160 -6.38 -7.47 7.98
CA PHE A 160 -5.37 -6.49 8.40
C PHE A 160 -4.15 -7.16 9.03
N TRP A 161 -4.36 -8.07 9.99
CA TRP A 161 -3.25 -8.74 10.66
C TRP A 161 -2.39 -9.58 9.71
N TRP A 162 -3.03 -10.26 8.75
CA TRP A 162 -2.32 -11.07 7.76
C TRP A 162 -1.47 -10.20 6.84
N TRP A 163 -2.00 -9.08 6.35
CA TRP A 163 -1.24 -8.13 5.54
C TRP A 163 -0.16 -7.40 6.34
N PHE A 164 -0.43 -7.12 7.61
CA PHE A 164 0.51 -6.50 8.52
C PHE A 164 1.71 -7.41 8.81
N ALA A 165 1.48 -8.70 9.07
CA ALA A 165 2.53 -9.67 9.34
C ALA A 165 3.26 -10.17 8.08
N ALA A 166 2.66 -10.00 6.89
CA ALA A 166 3.15 -10.58 5.65
C ALA A 166 4.62 -10.25 5.33
N PRO A 167 5.10 -8.99 5.41
CA PRO A 167 6.51 -8.70 5.12
C PRO A 167 7.49 -9.39 6.09
N ALA A 168 7.13 -9.51 7.37
CA ALA A 168 7.98 -10.19 8.36
C ALA A 168 8.05 -11.70 8.10
N ILE A 169 6.90 -12.31 7.79
CA ILE A 169 6.82 -13.73 7.38
C ILE A 169 7.61 -13.94 6.08
N GLY A 170 7.43 -13.05 5.10
CA GLY A 170 8.17 -13.09 3.83
C GLY A 170 9.67 -13.01 4.06
N LEU A 171 10.14 -12.08 4.89
CA LEU A 171 11.54 -12.00 5.28
C LEU A 171 12.04 -13.32 5.85
N PHE A 172 11.31 -13.93 6.79
CA PHE A 172 11.73 -15.19 7.43
C PHE A 172 11.93 -16.34 6.44
N PHE A 173 11.05 -16.49 5.44
CA PHE A 173 11.15 -17.59 4.46
C PHE A 173 12.09 -17.31 3.28
N LEU A 174 12.25 -16.03 2.91
CA LEU A 174 13.01 -15.60 1.74
C LEU A 174 14.46 -15.23 2.07
N ALA A 175 14.75 -14.87 3.31
CA ALA A 175 16.09 -14.69 3.84
C ALA A 175 16.71 -16.06 4.14
N ARG A 176 17.71 -16.46 3.35
CA ARG A 176 18.49 -17.67 3.58
C ARG A 176 19.97 -17.34 3.71
#